data_AF-A0A3D2M3I4-F1
#
_entry.id   AF-A0A3D2M3I4-F1
#
_cell.length_a   1.000
_cell.length_b   1.000
_cell.length_c   1.000
_cell.angle_alpha   90.00
_cell.angle_beta   90.00
_cell.angle_gamma   90.00
#
_symmetry.space_group_name_H-M   'P 1'
#
loop_
_entity.id
_entity.type
_entity.pdbx_description
1 polymer ?
#
loop_
_entity_poly.entity_id
_entity_poly.type
_entity_poly.pdbx_seq_one_letter_code
_entity_poly.pdbx_strand_id
1 'polypeptide(L)' 'MIDDILAPDVSPPRMADVAKLAGVSKMTVSRVLAGRNVAEKTRTRVQEAIESLGY' A
#
# COMPACT_ATOMS: atom_id res chain seq x y z
N MET A 1 -5.85 -2.18 -32.48
CA MET A 1 -4.55 -2.81 -32.20
C MET A 1 -3.53 -1.69 -32.21
N ILE A 2 -2.99 -1.17 -31.11
CA ILE A 2 -2.90 -1.63 -29.72
C ILE A 2 -2.91 -0.37 -28.83
N ASP A 3 -3.54 -0.49 -27.68
CA ASP A 3 -3.92 0.55 -26.72
C ASP A 3 -2.71 1.29 -26.11
N ASP A 4 -2.49 2.52 -26.57
CA ASP A 4 -1.48 3.48 -26.07
C ASP A 4 -2.11 4.43 -25.03
N ILE A 5 -2.73 3.86 -23.99
CA ILE A 5 -3.39 4.63 -22.92
C ILE A 5 -2.89 4.13 -21.57
N LEU A 6 -2.04 4.95 -20.94
CA LEU A 6 -1.81 5.02 -19.50
C LEU A 6 -1.13 3.81 -18.84
N ALA A 7 0.20 3.74 -18.90
CA ALA A 7 0.98 3.13 -17.82
C ALA A 7 1.97 4.18 -17.29
N PRO A 8 1.75 4.82 -16.13
CA PRO A 8 2.84 5.50 -15.45
C PRO A 8 3.92 4.46 -15.17
N ASP A 9 5.20 4.87 -15.13
CA ASP A 9 6.33 3.97 -14.91
C ASP A 9 5.98 2.95 -13.80
N VAL A 10 5.84 1.67 -14.17
CA VAL A 10 5.41 0.62 -13.23
C VAL A 10 6.61 0.21 -12.38
N SER A 11 7.12 1.17 -11.61
CA SER A 11 7.83 0.87 -10.38
C SER A 11 6.88 0.04 -9.51
N PRO A 12 7.31 -1.13 -8.99
CA PRO A 12 6.45 -1.93 -8.12
C PRO A 12 5.93 -1.04 -6.99
N PRO A 13 4.64 -1.15 -6.61
CA PRO A 13 4.05 -0.33 -5.57
C PRO A 13 5.00 -0.31 -4.38
N ARG A 14 5.42 0.87 -3.94
CA ARG A 14 6.39 0.97 -2.85
C ARG A 14 5.61 1.06 -1.56
N MET A 15 6.24 0.68 -0.44
CA MET A 15 5.65 0.85 0.90
C MET A 15 5.16 2.29 1.18
N ALA A 16 5.68 3.28 0.45
CA ALA A 16 5.21 4.66 0.48
C ALA A 16 3.81 4.84 -0.11
N ASP A 17 3.45 4.11 -1.17
CA ASP A 17 2.15 4.20 -1.84
C ASP A 17 1.07 3.58 -0.96
N VAL A 18 1.36 2.41 -0.38
CA VAL A 18 0.52 1.76 0.65
C VAL A 18 0.28 2.72 1.82
N ALA A 19 1.33 3.36 2.32
CA ALA A 19 1.24 4.30 3.44
C ALA A 19 0.35 5.51 3.10
N LYS A 20 0.51 6.08 1.90
CA LYS A 20 -0.28 7.20 1.41
C LYS A 20 -1.75 6.83 1.27
N LEU A 21 -2.05 5.68 0.69
CA LEU A 21 -3.41 5.21 0.46
C LEU A 21 -4.12 4.85 1.78
N ALA A 22 -3.43 4.17 2.69
CA ALA A 22 -3.97 3.83 4.01
C ALA A 22 -4.06 5.02 4.99
N GLY A 23 -3.50 6.18 4.63
CA GLY A 23 -3.45 7.37 5.46
C GLY A 23 -2.58 7.20 6.72
N VAL A 24 -1.45 6.50 6.58
CA VAL A 24 -0.52 6.21 7.69
C VAL A 24 0.92 6.51 7.30
N SER A 25 1.83 6.44 8.27
CA SER A 25 3.27 6.58 8.00
C SER A 25 3.88 5.28 7.46
N LYS A 26 5.00 5.38 6.72
CA LYS A 26 5.79 4.21 6.28
C LYS A 26 6.21 3.32 7.45
N MET A 27 6.54 3.94 8.60
CA MET A 27 6.88 3.24 9.85
C MET A 27 5.70 2.38 10.34
N THR A 28 4.47 2.87 10.20
CA THR A 28 3.25 2.13 10.55
C THR A 28 3.09 0.90 9.65
N VAL A 29 3.27 1.05 8.34
CA VAL A 29 3.23 -0.08 7.39
C VAL A 29 4.30 -1.11 7.74
N SER A 30 5.53 -0.68 8.02
CA SER A 30 6.61 -1.56 8.46
C SER A 30 6.26 -2.34 9.72
N ARG A 31 5.63 -1.70 10.71
CA ARG A 31 5.15 -2.38 11.93
C ARG A 31 4.06 -3.40 11.64
N VAL A 32 3.11 -3.09 10.75
CA VAL A 32 2.05 -4.02 10.33
C VAL A 32 2.67 -5.26 9.69
N LEU A 33 3.58 -5.07 8.73
CA LEU A 33 4.27 -6.17 8.03
C LEU A 33 5.18 -6.99 8.96
N ALA A 34 5.83 -6.34 9.93
CA ALA A 34 6.64 -7.01 10.94
C ALA A 34 5.81 -7.69 12.04
N GLY A 35 4.47 -7.71 11.94
CA GLY A 35 3.58 -8.33 12.92
C GLY A 35 3.59 -7.66 14.30
N ARG A 36 4.04 -6.41 14.38
CA ARG A 36 4.07 -5.64 15.64
C ARG A 36 2.66 -5.20 16.03
N ASN A 37 2.48 -4.85 17.30
CA ASN A 37 1.20 -4.41 17.82
C ASN A 37 0.82 -3.04 17.22
N VAL A 38 -0.28 -3.02 16.46
CA VAL A 38 -0.88 -1.86 15.81
C VAL A 38 -2.39 -1.98 15.98
N ALA A 39 -3.09 -0.85 16.07
CA ALA A 39 -4.54 -0.88 16.18
C ALA A 39 -5.16 -1.66 15.00
N GLU A 40 -6.15 -2.51 15.28
CA GLU A 40 -6.83 -3.31 14.26
C GLU A 40 -7.35 -2.44 13.10
N LYS A 41 -7.98 -1.29 13.40
CA LYS A 41 -8.43 -0.32 12.40
C LYS A 41 -7.32 0.16 11.45
N THR A 42 -6.08 0.21 11.93
CA THR A 42 -4.92 0.60 11.13
C THR A 42 -4.43 -0.57 10.28
N ARG A 43 -4.41 -1.78 10.84
CA ARG A 43 -4.09 -3.00 10.10
C ARG A 43 -5.06 -3.21 8.94
N THR A 44 -6.37 -3.06 9.17
CA THR A 44 -7.40 -3.18 8.12
C THR A 44 -7.15 -2.19 6.98
N ARG A 45 -6.96 -0.90 7.27
CA ARG A 45 -6.69 0.12 6.23
C ARG A 45 -5.42 -0.15 5.43
N VAL A 46 -4.38 -0.66 6.09
CA VAL A 46 -3.13 -1.05 5.40
C VAL A 46 -3.36 -2.25 4.50
N GLN A 47 -4.11 -3.24 4.96
CA GLN A 47 -4.46 -4.43 4.17
C GLN A 47 -5.32 -4.07 2.94
N GLU A 48 -6.36 -3.25 3.12
CA GLU A 48 -7.18 -2.72 2.02
C GLU A 48 -6.36 -1.93 0.99
N ALA A 49 -5.38 -1.15 1.46
CA ALA A 49 -4.49 -0.40 0.59
C ALA A 49 -3.54 -1.31 -0.20
N ILE A 50 -3.04 -2.38 0.41
CA ILE A 50 -2.20 -3.40 -0.24
C ILE A 50 -3.02 -4.10 -1.35
N GLU A 51 -4.24 -4.53 -1.04
CA GLU A 51 -5.14 -5.17 -2.00
C GLU A 51 -5.53 -4.24 -3.15
N SER A 52 -5.84 -2.98 -2.84
CA SER A 52 -6.19 -1.97 -3.85
C SER A 52 -5.02 -1.64 -4.80
N LEU A 53 -3.78 -1.79 -4.32
CA LEU A 53 -2.57 -1.57 -5.13
C LEU A 53 -2.13 -2.83 -5.89
N GLY A 54 -2.81 -3.97 -5.69
CA GLY A 54 -2.51 -5.21 -6.40
C GLY A 54 -1.21 -5.88 -5.95
N TYR A 55 -0.82 -5.70 -4.67
CA TYR A 55 0.30 -6.41 -4.07
C TYR A 55 -0.03 -7.87 -3.73
#